data_AF-A0A1F9SIT2-F1
#
_entry.id   AF-A0A1F9SIT2-F1
#
_cell.length_a   1.000
_cell.length_b   1.000
_cell.length_c   1.000
_cell.angle_alpha   90.00
_cell.angle_beta   90.00
_cell.angle_gamma   90.00
#
_symmetry.space_group_name_H-M   'P 1'
#
loop_
_entity.id
_entity.type
_entity.pdbx_description
1 polymer ?
#
loop_
_entity_poly.entity_id
_entity_poly.type
_entity_poly.pdbx_seq_one_letter_code
_entity_poly.pdbx_strand_id
1 'polypeptide(L)'
;MPETEHKSFFRTHKVLAFLPLALMGAGVWYYVNGRLHPQRGEAQVPSAGIFGTASPKEEKAAAEASAPGQSGVAAARLPEAYDPRAGIDIQGPVEFKSQVTHALKLVWMSDRETFLFLKKQLHVIRNENKTDFYMEGGRPVAAISNDHAFRSLTWCAGILAHQAWHSWYTMARNRKARALPPLPGEKDERVLDINPARLDYKGLDAILYMEDKASAFQLEVLRKIGAPKRETNPLFRRAPRDFTNSHDGNYALKP
;
A
#
# COMPACT_ATOMS: atom_id res chain seq x y z
N MET A 1 -4.85 -7.11 81.72
CA MET A 1 -5.51 -7.28 80.42
C MET A 1 -4.48 -6.95 79.34
N PRO A 2 -4.20 -7.86 78.39
CA PRO A 2 -3.19 -7.63 77.37
C PRO A 2 -3.76 -6.77 76.23
N GLU A 3 -3.07 -5.69 75.90
CA GLU A 3 -3.36 -4.83 74.77
C GLU A 3 -2.91 -5.49 73.46
N THR A 4 -3.84 -5.66 72.52
CA THR A 4 -3.55 -6.19 71.19
C THR A 4 -3.08 -5.06 70.27
N GLU A 5 -1.78 -5.03 69.97
CA GLU A 5 -1.17 -4.13 68.98
C GLU A 5 -1.62 -4.46 67.54
N HIS A 6 -2.42 -3.60 66.92
CA HIS A 6 -2.79 -3.69 65.50
C HIS A 6 -1.75 -3.01 64.60
N LYS A 7 -0.64 -3.69 64.29
CA LYS A 7 0.45 -3.16 63.43
C LYS A 7 0.37 -3.49 61.92
N SER A 8 -0.71 -4.12 61.43
CA SER A 8 -0.72 -4.66 60.04
C SER A 8 -1.48 -3.87 58.98
N PHE A 9 -2.22 -2.81 59.33
CA PHE A 9 -3.11 -2.12 58.37
C PHE A 9 -2.41 -1.24 57.32
N PHE A 10 -1.18 -0.77 57.58
CA PHE A 10 -0.51 0.19 56.69
C PHE A 10 0.30 -0.44 55.55
N ARG A 11 0.60 -1.75 55.60
CA ARG A 11 1.36 -2.42 54.53
C ARG A 11 0.48 -2.85 53.35
N THR A 12 -0.78 -3.18 53.60
CA THR A 12 -1.72 -3.64 52.56
C THR A 12 -2.14 -2.53 51.59
N HIS A 13 -2.28 -1.28 52.06
CA HIS A 13 -2.62 -0.16 51.18
C HIS A 13 -1.55 0.18 50.14
N LYS A 14 -0.27 0.06 50.50
CA LYS A 14 0.83 0.31 49.55
C LYS A 14 0.85 -0.73 48.44
N VAL A 15 0.58 -2.00 48.76
CA VAL A 15 0.53 -3.07 47.75
C VAL A 15 -0.67 -2.89 46.81
N LEU A 16 -1.85 -2.52 47.35
CA LEU A 16 -3.04 -2.24 46.54
C LEU A 16 -2.86 -1.04 45.60
N ALA A 17 -2.10 -0.02 46.00
CA ALA A 17 -1.85 1.16 45.18
C ALA A 17 -1.04 0.86 43.89
N PHE A 18 -0.21 -0.19 43.90
CA PHE A 18 0.59 -0.58 42.73
C PHE A 18 -0.11 -1.59 41.80
N LEU A 19 -1.25 -2.15 42.21
CA LEU A 19 -1.98 -3.14 41.44
C LEU A 19 -2.46 -2.64 40.06
N PRO A 20 -2.97 -1.41 39.89
CA PRO A 20 -3.36 -0.89 38.57
C PRO A 20 -2.17 -0.75 37.62
N LEU A 21 -1.00 -0.35 38.16
CA LEU A 21 0.22 -0.14 37.40
C LEU A 21 0.80 -1.47 36.89
N ALA A 22 0.74 -2.51 37.73
CA ALA A 22 1.10 -3.87 37.34
C ALA A 22 0.17 -4.44 36.26
N LEU A 23 -1.14 -4.19 36.35
CA LEU A 23 -2.10 -4.61 35.34
C LEU A 23 -1.90 -3.90 33.99
N MET A 24 -1.60 -2.59 34.00
CA MET A 24 -1.25 -1.88 32.77
C MET A 24 0.05 -2.41 32.15
N GLY A 25 1.08 -2.67 32.96
CA GLY A 25 2.33 -3.27 32.51
C GLY A 25 2.13 -4.64 31.86
N ALA A 26 1.32 -5.51 32.48
CA ALA A 26 0.97 -6.81 31.93
C ALA A 26 0.20 -6.71 30.60
N GLY A 27 -0.73 -5.75 30.49
CA GLY A 27 -1.48 -5.50 29.25
C GLY A 27 -0.59 -5.05 28.09
N VAL A 28 0.34 -4.13 28.34
CA VAL A 28 1.32 -3.68 27.33
C VAL A 28 2.24 -4.83 26.92
N TRP A 29 2.76 -5.61 27.88
CA TRP A 29 3.61 -6.76 27.58
C TRP A 29 2.88 -7.80 26.73
N TYR A 30 1.63 -8.15 27.09
CA TYR A 30 0.80 -9.06 26.31
C TYR A 30 0.55 -8.55 24.89
N TYR A 31 0.27 -7.26 24.73
CA TYR A 31 0.04 -6.65 23.41
C TYR A 31 1.29 -6.68 22.52
N VAL A 32 2.46 -6.42 23.09
CA VAL A 32 3.74 -6.45 22.37
C VAL A 32 4.13 -7.88 21.99
N ASN A 33 4.11 -8.82 22.94
CA ASN A 33 4.48 -10.22 22.64
C ASN A 33 3.42 -10.95 21.80
N GLY A 34 2.14 -10.65 21.97
CA GLY A 34 1.05 -11.26 21.21
C GLY A 34 1.00 -10.85 19.74
N ARG A 35 1.63 -9.73 19.36
CA ARG A 35 1.70 -9.28 17.96
C ARG A 35 3.03 -9.57 17.26
N LEU A 36 4.08 -9.94 18.00
CA LEU A 36 5.41 -10.18 17.45
C LEU A 36 5.73 -11.66 17.18
N HIS A 37 4.84 -12.59 17.51
CA HIS A 37 4.90 -13.94 16.95
C HIS A 37 4.04 -14.01 15.68
N PRO A 38 4.62 -13.83 14.47
CA PRO A 38 3.94 -14.27 13.27
C PRO A 38 3.73 -15.78 13.40
N GLN A 39 2.50 -16.23 13.14
CA GLN A 39 2.15 -17.63 12.97
C GLN A 39 3.12 -18.28 11.97
N ARG A 40 4.17 -18.91 12.49
CA ARG A 40 4.89 -19.98 11.79
C ARG A 40 4.33 -21.29 12.31
N GLY A 41 3.13 -21.57 11.87
CA GLY A 41 2.44 -22.83 12.06
C GLY A 41 1.76 -23.18 10.76
N GLU A 42 2.55 -23.70 9.82
CA GLU A 42 2.04 -24.52 8.73
C GLU A 42 1.22 -25.66 9.36
N ALA A 43 -0.09 -25.48 9.39
CA ALA A 43 -1.00 -26.60 9.53
C ALA A 43 -0.91 -27.40 8.24
N GLN A 44 -0.06 -28.43 8.23
CA GLN A 44 -0.10 -29.51 7.26
C GLN A 44 -1.53 -30.07 7.24
N VAL A 45 -2.22 -29.84 6.11
CA VAL A 45 -3.44 -30.56 5.79
C VAL A 45 -3.03 -31.99 5.41
N PRO A 46 -3.53 -33.04 6.06
CA PRO A 46 -3.28 -34.40 5.63
C PRO A 46 -4.02 -34.65 4.31
N SER A 47 -3.26 -34.73 3.20
CA SER A 47 -3.79 -35.21 1.93
C SER A 47 -4.08 -36.70 2.05
N ALA A 48 -5.36 -37.06 2.14
CA ALA A 48 -5.81 -38.43 1.97
C ALA A 48 -5.55 -38.86 0.51
N GLY A 49 -4.42 -39.53 0.30
CA GLY A 49 -4.10 -40.22 -0.94
C GLY A 49 -4.98 -41.44 -1.11
N ILE A 50 -6.07 -41.29 -1.87
CA ILE A 50 -6.82 -42.39 -2.47
C ILE A 50 -6.64 -42.22 -3.96
N PHE A 51 -5.57 -42.78 -4.54
CA PHE A 51 -5.53 -43.30 -5.92
C PHE A 51 -4.10 -43.75 -6.27
N GLY A 52 -3.97 -45.03 -6.61
CA GLY A 52 -3.07 -45.48 -7.68
C GLY A 52 -1.59 -45.64 -7.34
N THR A 53 -1.25 -46.77 -6.76
CA THR A 53 0.07 -47.41 -6.86
C THR A 53 0.42 -47.71 -8.33
N ALA A 54 1.51 -47.14 -8.84
CA ALA A 54 2.23 -47.67 -10.00
C ALA A 54 3.74 -47.36 -9.89
N SER A 55 4.47 -48.40 -9.48
CA SER A 55 5.86 -48.79 -9.78
C SER A 55 7.02 -47.76 -9.79
N PRO A 56 8.09 -48.02 -9.00
CA PRO A 56 9.38 -47.39 -9.15
C PRO A 56 10.29 -48.24 -10.06
N LYS A 57 10.69 -47.70 -11.22
CA LYS A 57 11.84 -48.21 -11.96
C LYS A 57 12.38 -47.13 -12.91
N GLU A 58 13.55 -46.60 -12.54
CA GLU A 58 14.63 -46.04 -13.38
C GLU A 58 15.26 -44.80 -12.73
N GLU A 59 16.14 -45.11 -11.78
CA GLU A 59 17.37 -44.35 -11.57
C GLU A 59 18.35 -44.58 -12.73
N LYS A 60 19.23 -43.58 -12.92
CA LYS A 60 20.45 -43.53 -13.75
C LYS A 60 20.29 -43.09 -15.22
N ALA A 61 20.49 -41.78 -15.44
CA ALA A 61 21.72 -41.28 -16.06
C ALA A 61 21.75 -39.74 -16.06
N ALA A 62 22.96 -39.19 -16.14
CA ALA A 62 23.31 -37.77 -16.33
C ALA A 62 23.43 -36.89 -15.06
N ALA A 63 24.36 -37.29 -14.19
CA ALA A 63 25.20 -36.34 -13.47
C ALA A 63 26.52 -36.19 -14.25
N GLU A 64 26.66 -35.13 -15.07
CA GLU A 64 27.94 -34.60 -15.53
C GLU A 64 27.72 -33.31 -16.34
N ALA A 65 27.88 -32.15 -15.69
CA ALA A 65 28.35 -30.89 -16.28
C ALA A 65 28.33 -29.79 -15.20
N SER A 66 29.30 -29.86 -14.29
CA SER A 66 29.63 -28.75 -13.38
C SER A 66 30.60 -27.80 -14.08
N ALA A 67 30.14 -26.60 -14.41
CA ALA A 67 31.01 -25.46 -14.69
C ALA A 67 30.49 -24.24 -13.91
N PRO A 68 31.34 -23.50 -13.16
CA PRO A 68 30.92 -22.34 -12.41
C PRO A 68 30.88 -21.13 -13.35
N GLY A 69 29.75 -20.94 -14.02
CA GLY A 69 29.44 -19.72 -14.77
C GLY A 69 29.03 -18.61 -13.80
N GLN A 70 29.82 -17.54 -13.78
CA GLN A 70 29.63 -16.32 -13.00
C GLN A 70 28.18 -15.82 -13.06
N SER A 71 27.42 -16.01 -11.97
CA SER A 71 26.13 -15.36 -11.76
C SER A 71 26.35 -13.93 -11.29
N GLY A 72 26.94 -13.13 -12.18
CA GLY A 72 26.86 -11.68 -12.16
C GLY A 72 25.73 -11.27 -13.09
N VAL A 73 24.49 -11.66 -12.79
CA VAL A 73 23.32 -11.07 -13.44
C VAL A 73 23.20 -9.66 -12.88
N ALA A 74 23.97 -8.76 -13.47
CA ALA A 74 23.75 -7.33 -13.41
C ALA A 74 22.24 -7.12 -13.57
N ALA A 75 21.62 -6.50 -12.56
CA ALA A 75 20.25 -6.03 -12.62
C ALA A 75 20.00 -5.47 -14.01
N ALA A 76 19.21 -6.19 -14.80
CA ALA A 76 18.98 -5.88 -16.20
C ALA A 76 18.57 -4.42 -16.28
N ARG A 77 19.51 -3.57 -16.72
CA ARG A 77 19.20 -2.19 -17.07
C ARG A 77 18.15 -2.32 -18.16
N LEU A 78 16.93 -1.93 -17.82
CA LEU A 78 15.79 -1.87 -18.71
C LEU A 78 16.27 -1.25 -20.04
N PRO A 79 15.92 -1.84 -21.19
CA PRO A 79 16.40 -1.34 -22.47
C PRO A 79 16.00 0.14 -22.64
N GLU A 80 16.97 0.94 -23.07
CA GLU A 80 16.94 2.41 -23.16
C GLU A 80 16.00 2.96 -24.26
N ALA A 81 15.11 2.12 -24.79
CA ALA A 81 14.11 2.46 -25.78
C ALA A 81 12.79 1.70 -25.54
N TYR A 82 12.20 1.83 -24.34
CA TYR A 82 10.76 1.62 -24.18
C TYR A 82 10.04 2.87 -24.69
N ASP A 83 9.07 2.74 -25.59
CA ASP A 83 8.17 3.84 -25.96
C ASP A 83 7.09 3.99 -24.87
N PRO A 84 7.21 4.98 -23.95
CA PRO A 84 6.33 5.14 -22.80
C PRO A 84 4.92 5.60 -23.15
N ARG A 85 4.55 5.60 -24.44
CA ARG A 85 3.26 6.05 -24.96
C ARG A 85 2.21 4.93 -25.09
N ALA A 86 2.55 3.65 -24.90
CA ALA A 86 1.65 2.53 -25.23
C ALA A 86 0.94 1.85 -24.03
N GLY A 87 1.54 1.78 -22.83
CA GLY A 87 0.98 1.02 -21.70
C GLY A 87 1.47 1.48 -20.33
N ILE A 88 0.80 0.99 -19.28
CA ILE A 88 1.20 1.19 -17.88
C ILE A 88 2.37 0.25 -17.58
N ASP A 89 3.50 0.77 -17.09
CA ASP A 89 4.64 -0.04 -16.67
C ASP A 89 4.38 -0.65 -15.29
N ILE A 90 4.47 -1.98 -15.16
CA ILE A 90 4.24 -2.69 -13.91
C ILE A 90 5.56 -3.31 -13.43
N GLN A 91 6.10 -2.74 -12.35
CA GLN A 91 7.38 -3.10 -11.75
C GLN A 91 7.16 -3.91 -10.48
N GLY A 92 7.78 -5.08 -10.38
CA GLY A 92 7.62 -5.98 -9.22
C GLY A 92 7.81 -7.45 -9.59
N PRO A 93 7.59 -8.36 -8.62
CA PRO A 93 7.63 -9.81 -8.85
C PRO A 93 6.47 -10.27 -9.76
N VAL A 94 6.57 -11.47 -10.32
CA VAL A 94 5.64 -11.96 -11.35
C VAL A 94 4.22 -12.09 -10.82
N GLU A 95 4.05 -12.50 -9.56
CA GLU A 95 2.75 -12.62 -8.89
C GLU A 95 2.07 -11.25 -8.77
N PHE A 96 2.84 -10.22 -8.43
CA PHE A 96 2.35 -8.84 -8.34
C PHE A 96 1.92 -8.33 -9.73
N LYS A 97 2.74 -8.56 -10.76
CA LYS A 97 2.40 -8.18 -12.14
C LYS A 97 1.11 -8.86 -12.60
N SER A 98 0.95 -10.14 -12.30
CA SER A 98 -0.27 -10.91 -12.60
C SER A 98 -1.49 -10.33 -11.89
N GLN A 99 -1.38 -10.07 -10.58
CA GLN A 99 -2.45 -9.51 -9.76
C GLN A 99 -2.92 -8.12 -10.25
N VAL A 100 -1.97 -7.21 -10.52
CA VAL A 100 -2.26 -5.88 -11.06
C VAL A 100 -2.88 -5.96 -12.44
N THR A 101 -2.36 -6.84 -13.31
CA THR A 101 -2.90 -7.04 -14.66
C THR A 101 -4.34 -7.56 -14.61
N HIS A 102 -4.64 -8.51 -13.73
CA HIS A 102 -5.99 -9.03 -13.56
C HIS A 102 -6.94 -7.98 -12.96
N ALA A 103 -6.47 -7.17 -12.01
CA ALA A 103 -7.25 -6.04 -11.48
C ALA A 103 -7.59 -5.01 -12.58
N LEU A 104 -6.61 -4.63 -13.41
CA LEU A 104 -6.82 -3.73 -14.55
C LEU A 104 -7.77 -4.32 -15.60
N LYS A 105 -7.66 -5.62 -15.88
CA LYS A 105 -8.58 -6.35 -16.77
C LYS A 105 -10.00 -6.34 -16.21
N LEU A 106 -10.17 -6.51 -14.90
CA LEU A 106 -11.49 -6.42 -14.26
C LEU A 106 -12.12 -5.04 -14.46
N VAL A 107 -11.35 -3.97 -14.23
CA VAL A 107 -11.82 -2.59 -14.45
C VAL A 107 -12.19 -2.37 -15.92
N TRP A 108 -11.37 -2.85 -16.86
CA TRP A 108 -11.69 -2.77 -18.29
C TRP A 108 -13.05 -3.40 -18.60
N MET A 109 -13.27 -4.63 -18.13
CA MET A 109 -14.49 -5.38 -18.44
C MET A 109 -15.74 -4.74 -17.83
N SER A 110 -15.62 -4.08 -16.68
CA SER A 110 -16.76 -3.41 -16.03
C SER A 110 -17.03 -2.00 -16.57
N ASP A 111 -15.98 -1.20 -16.78
CA ASP A 111 -16.08 0.21 -17.17
C ASP A 111 -14.85 0.66 -17.94
N ARG A 112 -15.01 0.75 -19.26
CA ARG A 112 -13.94 1.16 -20.18
C ARG A 112 -13.47 2.59 -19.93
N GLU A 113 -14.35 3.50 -19.54
CA GLU A 113 -13.97 4.90 -19.30
C GLU A 113 -13.06 5.02 -18.08
N THR A 114 -13.40 4.31 -17.01
CA THR A 114 -12.55 4.21 -15.82
C THR A 114 -11.19 3.60 -16.18
N PHE A 115 -11.14 2.52 -16.97
CA PHE A 115 -9.87 1.95 -17.40
C PHE A 115 -9.01 2.95 -18.20
N LEU A 116 -9.61 3.68 -19.13
CA LEU A 116 -8.91 4.73 -19.90
C LEU A 116 -8.42 5.87 -18.99
N PHE A 117 -9.19 6.21 -17.96
CA PHE A 117 -8.76 7.15 -16.93
C PHE A 117 -7.53 6.61 -16.20
N LEU A 118 -7.53 5.36 -15.71
CA LEU A 118 -6.36 4.77 -15.05
C LEU A 118 -5.13 4.79 -15.97
N LYS A 119 -5.29 4.37 -17.23
CA LYS A 119 -4.21 4.36 -18.23
C LYS A 119 -3.64 5.75 -18.49
N LYS A 120 -4.47 6.79 -18.43
CA LYS A 120 -4.05 8.18 -18.64
C LYS A 120 -3.32 8.76 -17.43
N GLN A 121 -3.68 8.35 -16.22
CA GLN A 121 -3.18 8.96 -14.99
C GLN A 121 -2.06 8.16 -14.31
N LEU A 122 -1.89 6.87 -14.60
CA LEU A 122 -0.82 6.05 -14.03
C LEU A 122 0.18 5.67 -15.12
N HIS A 123 1.46 5.99 -14.89
CA HIS A 123 2.54 5.62 -15.80
C HIS A 123 3.27 4.38 -15.30
N VAL A 124 3.56 4.33 -13.99
CA VAL A 124 4.27 3.23 -13.35
C VAL A 124 3.48 2.73 -12.15
N ILE A 125 3.32 1.42 -12.03
CA ILE A 125 2.80 0.74 -10.84
C ILE A 125 3.94 -0.09 -10.27
N ARG A 126 4.40 0.23 -9.07
CA ARG A 126 5.56 -0.41 -8.44
C ARG A 126 5.16 -1.15 -7.18
N ASN A 127 5.69 -2.36 -7.00
CA ASN A 127 5.60 -3.07 -5.72
C ASN A 127 6.60 -2.48 -4.73
N GLU A 128 6.11 -2.00 -3.58
CA GLU A 128 6.93 -1.43 -2.51
C GLU A 128 6.47 -1.90 -1.13
N ASN A 129 7.17 -1.52 -0.06
CA ASN A 129 6.78 -1.90 1.30
C ASN A 129 5.55 -1.14 1.80
N LYS A 130 5.27 0.04 1.23
CA LYS A 130 4.15 0.91 1.61
C LYS A 130 3.34 1.27 0.37
N THR A 131 2.03 1.40 0.53
CA THR A 131 1.16 1.97 -0.50
C THR A 131 1.23 3.49 -0.44
N ASP A 132 1.63 4.13 -1.53
CA ASP A 132 1.79 5.58 -1.61
C ASP A 132 1.69 6.04 -3.08
N PHE A 133 1.60 7.36 -3.28
CA PHE A 133 1.66 8.00 -4.58
C PHE A 133 2.76 9.06 -4.59
N TYR A 134 3.57 9.06 -5.63
CA TYR A 134 4.58 10.09 -5.83
C TYR A 134 4.89 10.31 -7.32
N MET A 135 5.63 11.38 -7.60
CA MET A 135 6.08 11.73 -8.94
C MET A 135 7.57 11.40 -9.08
N GLU A 136 7.91 10.52 -10.02
CA GLU A 136 9.30 10.17 -10.34
C GLU A 136 9.65 10.67 -11.74
N GLY A 137 10.55 11.66 -11.83
CA GLY A 137 10.90 12.26 -13.14
C GLY A 137 9.69 12.85 -13.88
N GLY A 138 8.71 13.39 -13.15
CA GLY A 138 7.47 13.91 -13.71
C GLY A 138 6.46 12.85 -14.16
N ARG A 139 6.72 11.56 -13.89
CA ARG A 139 5.81 10.45 -14.14
C ARG A 139 5.07 10.08 -12.85
N PRO A 140 3.74 9.92 -12.89
CA PRO A 140 2.99 9.43 -11.74
C PRO A 140 3.28 7.96 -11.48
N VAL A 141 3.74 7.68 -10.27
CA VAL A 141 4.06 6.33 -9.78
C VAL A 141 3.07 5.96 -8.66
N ALA A 142 2.38 4.84 -8.84
CA ALA A 142 1.59 4.21 -7.79
C ALA A 142 2.43 3.13 -7.11
N ALA A 143 2.90 3.40 -5.89
CA ALA A 143 3.52 2.40 -5.04
C ALA A 143 2.43 1.60 -4.32
N ILE A 144 2.48 0.27 -4.39
CA ILE A 144 1.48 -0.59 -3.78
C ILE A 144 2.20 -1.66 -2.97
N SER A 145 1.81 -1.76 -1.70
CA SER A 145 2.28 -2.83 -0.81
C SER A 145 1.67 -4.18 -1.14
N ASN A 146 2.42 -5.25 -0.85
CA ASN A 146 1.94 -6.63 -0.99
C ASN A 146 0.60 -6.85 -0.28
N ASP A 147 0.44 -6.31 0.93
CA ASP A 147 -0.80 -6.43 1.72
C ASP A 147 -2.01 -5.88 0.98
N HIS A 148 -1.85 -4.77 0.26
CA HIS A 148 -2.92 -4.16 -0.51
C HIS A 148 -3.10 -4.79 -1.89
N ALA A 149 -2.02 -5.21 -2.56
CA ALA A 149 -2.09 -5.86 -3.87
C ALA A 149 -2.79 -7.22 -3.79
N PHE A 150 -2.43 -8.03 -2.79
CA PHE A 150 -2.89 -9.43 -2.66
C PHE A 150 -4.11 -9.61 -1.76
N ARG A 151 -4.66 -8.54 -1.17
CA ARG A 151 -5.88 -8.62 -0.36
C ARG A 151 -7.06 -9.24 -1.12
N SER A 152 -7.33 -8.71 -2.31
CA SER A 152 -8.26 -9.26 -3.29
C SER A 152 -8.08 -8.53 -4.62
N LEU A 153 -8.59 -9.12 -5.70
CA LEU A 153 -8.50 -8.55 -7.03
C LEU A 153 -9.34 -7.26 -7.14
N THR A 154 -10.52 -7.25 -6.54
CA THR A 154 -11.40 -6.06 -6.48
C THR A 154 -10.78 -4.96 -5.62
N TRP A 155 -10.19 -5.29 -4.47
CA TRP A 155 -9.50 -4.32 -3.64
C TRP A 155 -8.31 -3.69 -4.35
N CYS A 156 -7.48 -4.51 -5.02
CA CYS A 156 -6.35 -4.02 -5.82
C CYS A 156 -6.82 -3.02 -6.90
N ALA A 157 -7.91 -3.33 -7.61
CA ALA A 157 -8.52 -2.42 -8.58
C ALA A 157 -8.96 -1.08 -7.94
N GLY A 158 -9.55 -1.14 -6.74
CA GLY A 158 -9.90 0.04 -5.96
C GLY A 158 -8.68 0.89 -5.58
N ILE A 159 -7.59 0.27 -5.12
CA ILE A 159 -6.35 0.99 -4.80
C ILE A 159 -5.75 1.66 -6.03
N LEU A 160 -5.75 0.99 -7.18
CA LEU A 160 -5.31 1.61 -8.44
C LEU A 160 -6.15 2.84 -8.80
N ALA A 161 -7.47 2.76 -8.63
CA ALA A 161 -8.35 3.91 -8.83
C ALA A 161 -8.07 5.05 -7.87
N HIS A 162 -7.85 4.75 -6.60
CA HIS A 162 -7.47 5.73 -5.58
C HIS A 162 -6.18 6.47 -5.98
N GLN A 163 -5.12 5.73 -6.33
CA GLN A 163 -3.83 6.33 -6.70
C GLN A 163 -3.90 7.10 -8.04
N ALA A 164 -4.70 6.62 -9.00
CA ALA A 164 -4.94 7.34 -10.25
C ALA A 164 -5.65 8.69 -10.01
N TRP A 165 -6.54 8.76 -9.02
CA TRP A 165 -7.20 10.00 -8.65
C TRP A 165 -6.22 11.01 -8.05
N HIS A 166 -5.32 10.57 -7.15
CA HIS A 166 -4.24 11.41 -6.61
C HIS A 166 -3.33 11.95 -7.72
N SER A 167 -2.96 11.10 -8.67
CA SER A 167 -2.21 11.51 -9.86
C SER A 167 -2.95 12.59 -10.66
N TRP A 168 -4.21 12.36 -10.99
CA TRP A 168 -5.03 13.33 -11.71
C TRP A 168 -5.11 14.67 -10.99
N TYR A 169 -5.38 14.64 -9.68
CA TYR A 169 -5.49 15.84 -8.86
C TYR A 169 -4.18 16.64 -8.85
N THR A 170 -3.07 15.94 -8.65
CA THR A 170 -1.72 16.53 -8.64
C THR A 170 -1.37 17.15 -10.00
N MET A 171 -1.61 16.42 -11.09
CA MET A 171 -1.37 16.92 -12.45
C MET A 171 -2.29 18.09 -12.81
N ALA A 172 -3.57 18.04 -12.40
CA ALA A 172 -4.54 19.11 -12.65
C ALA A 172 -4.18 20.40 -11.91
N ARG A 173 -3.69 20.30 -10.67
CA ARG A 173 -3.17 21.45 -9.92
C ARG A 173 -1.92 22.04 -10.56
N ASN A 174 -0.96 21.19 -10.96
CA ASN A 174 0.28 21.64 -11.58
C ASN A 174 0.04 22.33 -12.94
N ARG A 175 -1.00 21.96 -13.69
CA ARG A 175 -1.37 22.67 -14.93
C ARG A 175 -1.77 24.11 -14.71
N LYS A 176 -2.49 24.41 -13.62
CA LYS A 176 -2.91 25.78 -13.29
C LYS A 176 -1.75 26.67 -12.86
N ALA A 177 -0.68 26.07 -12.34
CA ALA A 177 0.55 26.78 -11.96
C ALA A 177 1.48 27.08 -13.15
N ARG A 178 1.29 26.43 -14.32
CA ARG A 178 2.06 26.75 -15.52
C ARG A 178 1.54 28.05 -16.13
N ALA A 179 2.06 29.18 -15.64
CA ALA A 179 1.86 30.47 -16.27
C ALA A 179 2.29 30.41 -17.75
N LEU A 180 1.51 31.03 -18.63
CA LEU A 180 1.84 31.20 -20.05
C LEU A 180 3.21 31.87 -20.18
N PRO A 181 4.11 31.38 -21.06
CA PRO A 181 5.41 32.03 -21.32
C PRO A 181 5.22 33.54 -21.46
N PRO A 182 6.01 34.38 -20.76
CA PRO A 182 5.90 35.82 -20.94
C PRO A 182 6.11 36.17 -22.41
N LEU A 183 5.49 37.25 -22.86
CA LEU A 183 5.66 37.68 -24.25
C LEU A 183 7.13 38.03 -24.50
N PRO A 184 7.65 37.85 -25.73
CA PRO A 184 9.03 38.21 -26.05
C PRO A 184 9.31 39.67 -25.65
N GLY A 185 10.24 39.88 -24.70
CA GLY A 185 10.62 41.20 -24.19
C GLY A 185 10.10 41.56 -22.79
N GLU A 186 9.18 40.77 -22.22
CA GLU A 186 8.76 40.92 -20.82
C GLU A 186 9.76 40.23 -19.87
N LYS A 187 9.97 40.83 -18.68
CA LYS A 187 10.83 40.22 -17.65
C LYS A 187 10.13 38.99 -17.07
N ASP A 188 10.84 37.87 -17.01
CA ASP A 188 10.33 36.66 -16.39
C ASP A 188 10.41 36.79 -14.85
N GLU A 189 9.32 37.23 -14.22
CA GLU A 189 9.21 37.37 -12.76
C GLU A 189 8.85 36.05 -12.05
N ARG A 190 8.89 34.92 -12.76
CA ARG A 190 8.56 33.62 -12.16
C ARG A 190 9.57 33.24 -11.10
N VAL A 191 9.10 33.14 -9.86
CA VAL A 191 9.81 32.43 -8.80
C VAL A 191 9.76 30.95 -9.14
N LEU A 192 10.86 30.40 -9.64
CA LEU A 192 11.02 28.96 -9.81
C LEU A 192 10.99 28.32 -8.42
N ASP A 193 9.88 27.67 -8.08
CA ASP A 193 9.82 26.83 -6.88
C ASP A 193 10.67 25.57 -7.13
N ILE A 194 11.88 25.55 -6.55
CA ILE A 194 12.90 24.51 -6.78
C ILE A 194 12.46 23.16 -6.19
N ASN A 195 11.36 23.10 -5.43
CA ASN A 195 10.91 21.86 -4.80
C ASN A 195 9.60 21.30 -5.38
N PRO A 196 9.65 20.54 -6.49
CA PRO A 196 8.47 19.96 -7.15
C PRO A 196 7.72 18.91 -6.29
N ALA A 197 8.26 18.53 -5.13
CA ALA A 197 7.65 17.58 -4.20
C ALA A 197 6.86 18.23 -3.06
N ARG A 198 6.86 19.58 -2.93
CA ARG A 198 6.07 20.26 -1.90
C ARG A 198 4.64 20.49 -2.37
N LEU A 199 3.77 19.51 -2.13
CA LEU A 199 2.34 19.79 -2.08
C LEU A 199 2.07 20.65 -0.84
N ASP A 200 1.89 21.95 -1.06
CA ASP A 200 1.56 22.90 0.00
C ASP A 200 0.09 22.70 0.41
N TYR A 201 -0.15 21.68 1.23
CA TYR A 201 -1.46 21.47 1.84
C TYR A 201 -1.71 22.62 2.80
N LYS A 202 -2.63 23.52 2.43
CA LYS A 202 -3.03 24.70 3.23
C LYS A 202 -3.73 24.37 4.56
N GLY A 203 -3.62 23.13 5.05
CA GLY A 203 -4.23 22.64 6.29
C GLY A 203 -4.65 21.17 6.21
N LEU A 204 -4.89 20.56 7.37
CA LEU A 204 -5.38 19.19 7.52
C LEU A 204 -6.68 18.94 6.72
N ASP A 205 -7.58 19.92 6.69
CA ASP A 205 -8.86 19.84 5.97
C ASP A 205 -8.69 19.62 4.46
N ALA A 206 -7.64 20.18 3.86
CA ALA A 206 -7.37 20.01 2.44
C ALA A 206 -6.92 18.59 2.12
N ILE A 207 -6.14 17.96 3.02
CA ILE A 207 -5.73 16.56 2.89
C ILE A 207 -6.95 15.67 3.07
N LEU A 208 -7.74 15.87 4.13
CA LEU A 208 -8.94 15.10 4.39
C LEU A 208 -9.95 15.19 3.24
N TYR A 209 -10.13 16.37 2.66
CA TYR A 209 -10.99 16.56 1.49
C TYR A 209 -10.50 15.77 0.27
N MET A 210 -9.19 15.84 -0.01
CA MET A 210 -8.59 15.15 -1.14
C MET A 210 -8.71 13.62 -0.99
N GLU A 211 -8.42 13.13 0.21
CA GLU A 211 -8.56 11.72 0.59
C GLU A 211 -10.01 11.22 0.53
N ASP A 212 -10.98 12.03 0.98
CA ASP A 212 -12.40 11.73 0.86
C ASP A 212 -12.82 11.58 -0.61
N LYS A 213 -12.34 12.47 -1.50
CA LYS A 213 -12.63 12.38 -2.94
C LYS A 213 -11.96 11.17 -3.60
N ALA A 214 -10.71 10.87 -3.25
CA ALA A 214 -10.03 9.67 -3.73
C ALA A 214 -10.76 8.39 -3.28
N SER A 215 -11.18 8.34 -2.01
CA SER A 215 -11.94 7.24 -1.41
C SER A 215 -13.33 7.09 -2.04
N ALA A 216 -14.01 8.20 -2.35
CA ALA A 216 -15.30 8.18 -3.04
C ALA A 216 -15.16 7.62 -4.47
N PHE A 217 -14.13 8.02 -5.21
CA PHE A 217 -13.85 7.47 -6.54
C PHE A 217 -13.50 5.98 -6.48
N GLN A 218 -12.67 5.57 -5.51
CA GLN A 218 -12.39 4.16 -5.23
C GLN A 218 -13.68 3.37 -4.98
N LEU A 219 -14.59 3.89 -4.16
CA LEU A 219 -15.87 3.24 -3.85
C LEU A 219 -16.76 3.11 -5.10
N GLU A 220 -16.78 4.11 -5.96
CA GLU A 220 -17.50 4.07 -7.24
C GLU A 220 -16.97 2.93 -8.14
N VAL A 221 -15.65 2.84 -8.31
CA VAL A 221 -15.01 1.78 -9.09
C VAL A 221 -15.29 0.41 -8.49
N LEU A 222 -15.18 0.26 -7.16
CA LEU A 222 -15.50 -0.98 -6.46
C LEU A 222 -16.96 -1.41 -6.66
N ARG A 223 -17.91 -0.47 -6.71
CA ARG A 223 -19.32 -0.77 -7.01
C ARG A 223 -19.49 -1.23 -8.45
N LYS A 224 -18.85 -0.56 -9.41
CA LYS A 224 -18.93 -0.91 -10.85
C LYS A 224 -18.38 -2.30 -11.15
N ILE A 225 -17.27 -2.70 -10.52
CA ILE A 225 -16.67 -4.03 -10.69
C ILE A 225 -17.40 -5.14 -9.93
N GLY A 226 -18.41 -4.82 -9.12
CA GLY A 226 -19.14 -5.79 -8.31
C GLY A 226 -18.38 -6.29 -7.08
N ALA A 227 -17.58 -5.44 -6.44
CA ALA A 227 -16.83 -5.79 -5.23
C ALA A 227 -17.76 -6.19 -4.07
N PRO A 228 -17.35 -7.14 -3.21
CA PRO A 228 -18.17 -7.60 -2.11
C PRO A 228 -18.37 -6.51 -1.05
N LYS A 229 -19.54 -6.53 -0.37
CA LYS A 229 -19.88 -5.53 0.67
C LYS A 229 -18.82 -5.39 1.77
N ARG A 230 -18.08 -6.46 2.07
CA ARG A 230 -16.98 -6.46 3.04
C ARG A 230 -15.84 -5.49 2.68
N GLU A 231 -15.66 -5.19 1.40
CA GLU A 231 -14.64 -4.27 0.89
C GLU A 231 -15.19 -2.85 0.69
N THR A 232 -16.47 -2.71 0.32
CA THR A 232 -17.09 -1.41 0.11
C THR A 232 -17.53 -0.73 1.42
N ASN A 233 -17.96 -1.52 2.42
CA ASN A 233 -18.48 -0.98 3.68
C ASN A 233 -17.45 -0.18 4.49
N PRO A 234 -16.18 -0.61 4.61
CA PRO A 234 -15.17 0.18 5.30
C PRO A 234 -15.00 1.57 4.67
N LEU A 235 -14.96 1.66 3.34
CA LEU A 235 -14.78 2.93 2.63
C LEU A 235 -16.00 3.84 2.75
N PHE A 236 -17.21 3.26 2.74
CA PHE A 236 -18.45 4.03 2.92
C PHE A 236 -18.61 4.63 4.33
N ARG A 237 -18.00 3.99 5.34
CA ARG A 237 -18.13 4.39 6.76
C ARG A 237 -16.87 5.07 7.31
N ARG A 238 -15.87 5.37 6.47
CA ARG A 238 -14.65 6.04 6.91
C ARG A 238 -15.00 7.42 7.48
N ALA A 239 -14.71 7.61 8.76
CA ALA A 239 -14.77 8.93 9.37
C ALA A 239 -13.46 9.68 9.10
N PRO A 240 -13.46 11.03 9.13
CA PRO A 240 -12.23 11.82 8.95
C PRO A 240 -11.08 11.44 9.90
N ARG A 241 -11.39 10.91 11.09
CA ARG A 241 -10.41 10.42 12.07
C ARG A 241 -9.72 9.11 11.67
N ASP A 242 -10.27 8.37 10.71
CA ASP A 242 -9.73 7.08 10.28
C ASP A 242 -8.64 7.23 9.20
N PHE A 243 -8.46 8.45 8.66
CA PHE A 243 -7.33 8.78 7.81
C PHE A 243 -6.07 8.84 8.66
N THR A 244 -5.21 7.84 8.49
CA THR A 244 -3.90 7.79 9.15
C THR A 244 -2.81 8.05 8.11
N ASN A 245 -1.82 8.88 8.46
CA ASN A 245 -0.65 9.19 7.61
C ASN A 245 0.14 7.93 7.18
N SER A 246 -0.08 6.80 7.88
CA SER A 246 0.55 5.52 7.59
C SER A 246 -0.15 4.70 6.50
N HIS A 247 -1.44 4.91 6.22
CA HIS A 247 -2.19 4.07 5.29
C HIS A 247 -2.36 4.67 3.89
N ASP A 248 -2.47 6.00 3.79
CA ASP A 248 -2.98 6.66 2.57
C ASP A 248 -2.00 7.72 2.00
N GLY A 249 -0.71 7.57 2.29
CA GLY A 249 0.37 8.38 1.70
C GLY A 249 1.11 9.28 2.69
N ASN A 250 2.38 9.56 2.41
CA ASN A 250 3.23 10.35 3.32
C ASN A 250 2.97 11.86 3.16
N TYR A 251 1.93 12.37 3.84
CA TYR A 251 1.63 13.80 3.85
C TYR A 251 2.57 14.57 4.79
N ALA A 252 3.55 15.27 4.22
CA ALA A 252 4.36 16.22 4.98
C ALA A 252 3.53 17.49 5.25
N LEU A 253 2.82 17.52 6.39
CA LEU A 253 2.21 18.74 6.93
C LEU A 253 3.33 19.71 7.34
N LYS A 254 3.32 20.94 6.82
CA LYS A 254 4.11 22.03 7.42
C LYS A 254 3.39 22.49 8.71
N PRO A 255 4.10 22.56 9.86
CA PRO A 255 3.55 23.16 11.07
C PRO A 255 3.28 24.66 10.90
#